data_AF-A0A380BBA3-F1
#
_entry.id   AF-A0A380BBA3-F1
#
_cell.length_a   1.000
_cell.length_b   1.000
_cell.length_c   1.000
_cell.angle_alpha   90.00
_cell.angle_beta   90.00
_cell.angle_gamma   90.00
#
_symmetry.space_group_name_H-M   'P 1'
#
loop_
_entity.id
_entity.type
_entity.pdbx_description
1 polymer ?
#
loop_
_entity_poly.entity_id
_entity_poly.type
_entity_poly.pdbx_seq_one_letter_code
_entity_poly.pdbx_strand_id
1 'polypeptide(L)'
;MFSFFVRTESDRKRDEYNKLHGNLQRALDKHDKIVAEAEAAYSSYTGSVPNLSNTKVPSNDFDPKREELTRKLSRYLSDEKRKRSDLVSAKNQAYQRYVYYKNLALREAEERAEKRRKALEDFFGYGKR
;
A
#
# COMPACT_ATOMS: atom_id res chain seq x y z
N MET A 1 31.45 9.84 -24.93
CA MET A 1 31.33 10.38 -23.55
C MET A 1 30.04 9.84 -22.89
N PHE A 2 29.94 8.54 -22.59
CA PHE A 2 28.64 7.94 -22.21
C PHE A 2 28.76 6.90 -21.07
N SER A 3 28.98 7.33 -19.83
CA SER A 3 28.87 6.40 -18.67
C SER A 3 28.52 7.08 -17.33
N PHE A 4 27.80 8.20 -17.34
CA PHE A 4 27.35 8.86 -16.09
C PHE A 4 26.00 8.34 -15.56
N PHE A 5 25.24 7.58 -16.35
CA PHE A 5 23.86 7.17 -16.01
C PHE A 5 23.61 5.66 -16.04
N VAL A 6 24.60 4.83 -15.68
CA VAL A 6 24.28 3.42 -15.40
C VAL A 6 23.48 3.39 -14.09
N ARG A 7 22.15 3.34 -14.21
CA ARG A 7 21.24 3.08 -13.07
C ARG A 7 21.66 1.77 -12.44
N THR A 8 21.93 1.79 -11.13
CA THR A 8 22.25 0.54 -10.43
C THR A 8 20.97 -0.25 -10.18
N GLU A 9 21.11 -1.56 -9.95
CA GLU A 9 19.98 -2.38 -9.53
C GLU A 9 19.33 -1.85 -8.24
N SER A 10 20.12 -1.23 -7.36
CA SER A 10 19.63 -0.57 -6.14
C SER A 10 18.78 0.67 -6.44
N ASP A 11 19.15 1.49 -7.43
CA ASP A 11 18.32 2.61 -7.90
C ASP A 11 16.98 2.11 -8.47
N ARG A 12 17.03 1.05 -9.27
CA ARG A 12 15.84 0.44 -9.86
C ARG A 12 14.90 -0.09 -8.78
N LYS A 13 15.43 -0.88 -7.83
CA LYS A 13 14.65 -1.44 -6.73
C LYS A 13 14.07 -0.34 -5.82
N ARG A 14 14.83 0.73 -5.54
CA ARG A 14 14.30 1.90 -4.83
C ARG A 14 13.03 2.43 -5.51
N ASP A 15 13.08 2.66 -6.81
CA ASP A 15 11.96 3.23 -7.57
C ASP A 15 10.77 2.26 -7.63
N GLU A 16 11.03 0.95 -7.80
CA GLU A 16 10.00 -0.09 -7.76
C GLU A 16 9.28 -0.13 -6.41
N TYR A 17 10.02 -0.15 -5.29
CA TYR A 17 9.42 -0.17 -3.95
C TYR A 17 8.69 1.14 -3.61
N ASN A 18 9.18 2.29 -4.10
CA ASN A 18 8.47 3.56 -3.95
C ASN A 18 7.12 3.54 -4.69
N LYS A 19 7.11 3.03 -5.92
CA LYS A 19 5.90 2.87 -6.72
C LYS A 19 4.92 1.88 -6.06
N LEU A 20 5.44 0.76 -5.56
CA LEU A 20 4.65 -0.23 -4.83
C LEU A 20 4.02 0.38 -3.57
N HIS A 21 4.79 1.11 -2.76
CA HIS A 21 4.28 1.82 -1.59
C HIS A 21 3.13 2.77 -1.97
N GLY A 22 3.30 3.57 -3.03
CA GLY A 22 2.25 4.47 -3.52
C GLY A 22 1.00 3.74 -4.03
N ASN A 23 1.17 2.60 -4.71
CA ASN A 23 0.05 1.76 -5.12
C ASN A 23 -0.73 1.20 -3.93
N LEU A 24 -0.01 0.71 -2.91
CA LEU A 24 -0.62 0.17 -1.68
C LEU A 24 -1.34 1.25 -0.88
N GLN A 25 -0.78 2.46 -0.81
CA GLN A 25 -1.47 3.60 -0.19
C GLN A 25 -2.79 3.91 -0.92
N ARG A 26 -2.78 4.01 -2.25
CA ARG A 26 -4.02 4.24 -3.03
C ARG A 26 -5.05 3.12 -2.84
N ALA A 27 -4.59 1.87 -2.78
CA ALA A 27 -5.46 0.73 -2.53
C ALA A 27 -6.09 0.80 -1.13
N LEU A 28 -5.31 1.17 -0.12
CA LEU A 28 -5.78 1.38 1.25
C LEU A 28 -6.81 2.53 1.32
N ASP A 29 -6.53 3.66 0.69
CA ASP A 29 -7.46 4.81 0.67
C ASP A 29 -8.79 4.45 0.00
N LYS A 30 -8.73 3.73 -1.12
CA LYS A 30 -9.92 3.24 -1.82
C LYS A 30 -10.70 2.23 -0.97
N HIS A 31 -10.00 1.30 -0.32
CA HIS A 31 -10.61 0.34 0.59
C HIS A 31 -11.33 1.04 1.74
N ASP A 32 -10.66 1.97 2.41
CA ASP A 32 -11.21 2.70 3.56
C ASP A 32 -12.44 3.52 3.16
N LYS A 33 -12.44 4.14 1.97
CA LYS A 33 -13.61 4.82 1.43
C LYS A 33 -14.79 3.86 1.20
N ILE A 34 -14.57 2.73 0.53
CA ILE A 34 -15.64 1.76 0.22
C ILE A 34 -16.22 1.15 1.49
N VAL A 35 -15.36 0.80 2.46
CA VAL A 35 -15.82 0.25 3.74
C VAL A 35 -16.60 1.29 4.53
N ALA A 36 -16.16 2.54 4.57
CA ALA A 36 -16.91 3.61 5.23
C ALA A 36 -18.29 3.83 4.61
N GLU A 37 -18.40 3.82 3.27
CA GLU A 37 -19.67 3.90 2.55
C GLU A 37 -20.58 2.70 2.89
N ALA A 38 -20.02 1.48 2.95
CA ALA A 38 -20.76 0.29 3.31
C ALA A 38 -21.22 0.28 4.78
N GLU A 39 -20.38 0.70 5.73
CA GLU A 39 -20.73 0.84 7.14
C GLU A 39 -21.81 1.92 7.34
N ALA A 40 -21.73 3.04 6.63
CA ALA A 40 -22.76 4.08 6.66
C ALA A 40 -24.11 3.60 6.11
N ALA A 41 -24.10 2.92 4.97
CA ALA A 41 -25.31 2.32 4.38
C ALA A 41 -25.93 1.26 5.31
N TYR A 42 -25.09 0.40 5.91
CA TYR A 42 -25.54 -0.60 6.87
C TYR A 42 -26.13 0.03 8.15
N SER A 43 -25.49 1.08 8.67
CA SER A 43 -25.99 1.81 9.84
C SER A 43 -27.32 2.51 9.54
N SER A 44 -27.45 3.13 8.36
CA SER A 44 -28.71 3.75 7.92
C SER A 44 -29.81 2.71 7.78
N TYR A 45 -29.50 1.56 7.19
CA TYR A 45 -30.44 0.45 7.03
C TYR A 45 -30.93 -0.05 8.40
N THR A 46 -30.00 -0.44 9.28
CA THR A 46 -30.35 -0.98 10.61
C THR A 46 -31.11 0.03 11.47
N GLY A 47 -30.83 1.34 11.35
CA GLY A 47 -31.62 2.40 11.99
C GLY A 47 -33.03 2.60 11.42
N SER A 48 -33.27 2.20 10.16
CA SER A 48 -34.60 2.28 9.51
C SER A 48 -35.50 1.06 9.75
N VAL A 49 -34.91 -0.10 10.06
CA VAL A 49 -35.63 -1.37 10.30
C VAL A 49 -36.65 -1.31 11.46
N PRO A 50 -36.44 -0.60 12.58
CA PRO A 50 -37.45 -0.46 13.64
C PRO A 50 -38.77 0.18 13.18
N ASN A 51 -38.76 0.91 12.07
CA ASN A 51 -39.94 1.59 11.53
C ASN A 51 -40.75 0.76 10.53
N LEU A 52 -40.31 -0.48 10.22
CA LEU A 52 -41.09 -1.43 9.43
C LEU A 52 -42.06 -2.15 10.37
N SER A 53 -43.27 -1.63 10.48
CA SER A 53 -44.38 -2.22 11.25
C SER A 53 -44.64 -3.68 10.84
N ASN A 54 -44.16 -4.63 11.64
CA ASN A 54 -44.45 -6.08 11.54
C ASN A 54 -45.95 -6.41 11.59
N THR A 55 -46.79 -5.44 11.97
CA THR A 55 -48.24 -5.56 12.12
C THR A 55 -49.04 -5.33 10.83
N LYS A 56 -48.44 -4.83 9.73
CA LYS A 56 -49.16 -4.50 8.48
C LYS A 56 -48.67 -5.22 7.23
N VAL A 57 -47.47 -5.79 7.25
CA VAL A 57 -46.88 -6.53 6.13
C VAL A 57 -46.60 -7.96 6.60
N PRO A 58 -46.88 -9.01 5.81
CA PRO A 58 -46.50 -10.38 6.14
C PRO A 58 -44.96 -10.49 6.16
N SER A 59 -44.37 -10.12 7.28
CA SER A 59 -42.93 -10.03 7.50
C SER A 59 -42.27 -11.42 7.56
N ASN A 60 -43.08 -12.45 7.84
CA ASN A 60 -42.65 -13.81 8.14
C ASN A 60 -41.81 -14.47 7.02
N ASP A 61 -42.09 -14.15 5.75
CA ASP A 61 -41.34 -14.71 4.61
C ASP A 61 -40.06 -13.91 4.28
N PHE A 62 -39.99 -12.65 4.70
CA PHE A 62 -38.88 -11.75 4.40
C PHE A 62 -37.87 -11.65 5.55
N ASP A 63 -38.31 -11.84 6.79
CA ASP A 63 -37.48 -11.77 8.00
C ASP A 63 -36.31 -12.76 8.00
N PRO A 64 -36.48 -14.05 7.66
CA PRO A 64 -35.38 -14.99 7.62
C PRO A 64 -34.32 -14.57 6.61
N LYS A 65 -34.75 -14.10 5.43
CA LYS A 65 -33.85 -13.65 4.36
C LYS A 65 -33.11 -12.37 4.75
N ARG A 66 -33.82 -11.44 5.39
CA ARG A 66 -33.26 -10.20 5.91
C ARG A 66 -32.15 -10.47 6.93
N GLU A 67 -32.41 -11.34 7.90
CA GLU A 67 -31.43 -11.73 8.92
C GLU A 67 -30.24 -12.49 8.33
N GLU A 68 -30.47 -13.36 7.35
CA GLU A 68 -29.39 -14.03 6.61
C GLU A 68 -28.47 -13.01 5.92
N LEU A 69 -29.03 -12.07 5.15
CA LEU A 69 -28.27 -11.05 4.43
C LEU A 69 -27.53 -10.10 5.36
N THR A 70 -28.18 -9.68 6.46
CA THR A 70 -27.58 -8.85 7.52
C THR A 70 -26.36 -9.55 8.13
N ARG A 71 -26.48 -10.84 8.47
CA ARG A 71 -25.37 -11.64 8.99
C ARG A 71 -24.24 -11.81 7.96
N LYS A 72 -24.57 -12.04 6.69
CA LYS A 72 -23.58 -12.12 5.61
C LYS A 72 -22.81 -10.81 5.46
N LEU A 73 -23.51 -9.67 5.44
CA LEU A 73 -22.89 -8.36 5.33
C LEU A 73 -21.98 -8.05 6.53
N SER A 74 -22.41 -8.37 7.75
CA SER A 74 -21.58 -8.22 8.95
C SER A 74 -20.29 -9.05 8.89
N ARG A 75 -20.36 -10.28 8.37
CA ARG A 75 -19.17 -11.12 8.14
C ARG A 75 -18.23 -10.49 7.10
N TYR A 76 -18.76 -10.03 5.97
CA TYR A 76 -17.95 -9.36 4.93
C TYR A 76 -17.24 -8.12 5.48
N LEU A 77 -17.93 -7.25 6.22
CA LEU A 77 -17.31 -6.08 6.85
C LEU A 77 -16.20 -6.47 7.84
N SER A 78 -16.36 -7.60 8.55
CA SER A 78 -15.33 -8.12 9.46
C SER A 78 -14.11 -8.66 8.70
N ASP A 79 -14.32 -9.33 7.57
CA ASP A 79 -13.23 -9.84 6.72
C ASP A 79 -12.47 -8.70 6.03
N GLU A 80 -13.15 -7.64 5.61
CA GLU A 80 -12.49 -6.44 5.05
C GLU A 80 -11.58 -5.75 6.08
N LYS A 81 -11.93 -5.75 7.37
CA LYS A 81 -11.03 -5.25 8.43
C LYS A 81 -9.71 -6.01 8.50
N ARG A 82 -9.73 -7.32 8.22
CA ARG A 82 -8.50 -8.13 8.14
C ARG A 82 -7.67 -7.76 6.92
N LYS A 83 -8.30 -7.67 5.74
CA LYS A 83 -7.63 -7.25 4.50
C LYS A 83 -7.00 -5.86 4.61
N ARG A 84 -7.65 -4.94 5.33
CA ARG A 84 -7.08 -3.63 5.67
C ARG A 84 -5.76 -3.76 6.43
N SER A 85 -5.71 -4.63 7.44
CA SER A 85 -4.48 -4.89 8.21
C SER A 85 -3.36 -5.44 7.33
N ASP A 86 -3.69 -6.33 6.40
CA ASP A 86 -2.73 -6.86 5.43
C ASP A 86 -2.20 -5.77 4.50
N LEU A 87 -3.07 -4.88 4.00
CA LEU A 87 -2.68 -3.73 3.18
C LEU A 87 -1.74 -2.78 3.93
N VAL A 88 -2.04 -2.45 5.19
CA VAL A 88 -1.19 -1.61 6.04
C VAL A 88 0.18 -2.27 6.24
N SER A 89 0.19 -3.56 6.54
CA SER A 89 1.43 -4.33 6.74
C SER A 89 2.29 -4.35 5.47
N ALA A 90 1.70 -4.68 4.33
CA ALA A 90 2.37 -4.67 3.03
C ALA A 90 2.91 -3.28 2.67
N LYS A 91 2.13 -2.22 2.92
CA LYS A 91 2.56 -0.83 2.69
C LYS A 91 3.80 -0.50 3.51
N ASN A 92 3.78 -0.81 4.80
CA ASN A 92 4.91 -0.53 5.70
C ASN A 92 6.16 -1.30 5.28
N GLN A 93 6.02 -2.57 4.89
CA GLN A 93 7.14 -3.37 4.37
C GLN A 93 7.70 -2.80 3.06
N ALA A 94 6.85 -2.36 2.14
CA ALA A 94 7.28 -1.71 0.91
C ALA A 94 8.07 -0.43 1.18
N TYR A 95 7.62 0.38 2.15
CA TYR A 95 8.35 1.58 2.57
C TYR A 95 9.71 1.26 3.20
N GLN A 96 9.78 0.25 4.07
CA GLN A 96 11.04 -0.19 4.67
C GLN A 96 12.05 -0.65 3.59
N ARG A 97 11.58 -1.39 2.58
CA ARG A 97 12.42 -1.81 1.45
C ARG A 97 12.85 -0.63 0.58
N TYR A 98 11.96 0.34 0.34
CA TYR A 98 12.33 1.59 -0.32
C TYR A 98 13.49 2.30 0.41
N VAL A 99 13.38 2.49 1.73
CA VAL A 99 14.42 3.13 2.55
C VAL A 99 15.74 2.36 2.47
N TYR A 100 15.68 1.03 2.57
CA TYR A 100 16.85 0.17 2.44
C TYR A 100 17.58 0.38 1.10
N TYR A 101 16.86 0.29 -0.03
CA TYR A 101 17.47 0.44 -1.35
C TYR A 101 17.90 1.89 -1.65
N LYS A 102 17.21 2.88 -1.08
CA LYS A 102 17.64 4.28 -1.13
C LYS A 102 19.02 4.44 -0.49
N ASN A 103 19.21 3.91 0.72
CA ASN A 103 20.48 4.01 1.44
C ASN A 103 21.59 3.22 0.73
N LEU A 104 21.25 2.05 0.17
CA LEU A 104 22.21 1.24 -0.59
C LEU A 104 22.67 1.97 -1.85
N ALA A 105 21.76 2.58 -2.61
CA ALA A 105 22.09 3.36 -3.81
C ALA A 105 22.99 4.57 -3.49
N LEU A 106 22.78 5.22 -2.34
CA LEU A 106 23.65 6.31 -1.87
C LEU A 106 25.08 5.82 -1.60
N ARG A 107 25.23 4.71 -0.87
CA ARG A 107 26.54 4.10 -0.59
C ARG A 107 27.26 3.68 -1.88
N GLU A 108 26.54 3.04 -2.81
CA GLU A 108 27.10 2.66 -4.12
C GLU A 108 27.53 3.89 -4.95
N ALA A 109 26.87 5.03 -4.79
CA ALA A 109 27.24 6.27 -5.47
C ALA A 109 28.51 6.88 -4.85
N GLU A 110 28.62 6.91 -3.52
CA GLU A 110 29.79 7.36 -2.77
C GLU A 110 31.04 6.52 -3.13
N GLU A 111 30.93 5.19 -3.06
CA GLU A 111 32.04 4.29 -3.38
C GLU A 111 32.53 4.46 -4.83
N ARG A 112 31.61 4.68 -5.78
CA ARG A 112 31.98 4.97 -7.17
C ARG A 112 32.62 6.34 -7.35
N ALA A 113 32.23 7.33 -6.57
CA ALA A 113 32.85 8.64 -6.59
C ALA A 113 34.27 8.58 -6.04
N GLU A 114 34.49 7.86 -4.94
CA GLU A 114 35.82 7.64 -4.37
C GLU A 114 36.75 6.87 -5.30
N LYS A 115 36.28 5.75 -5.89
CA LYS A 115 37.06 4.98 -6.88
C LYS A 115 37.45 5.83 -8.08
N ARG A 116 36.53 6.69 -8.56
CA ARG A 116 36.82 7.62 -9.65
C ARG A 116 37.83 8.69 -9.24
N ARG A 117 37.73 9.23 -8.02
CA ARG A 117 38.70 10.21 -7.50
C ARG A 117 40.09 9.59 -7.39
N LYS A 118 40.21 8.39 -6.82
CA LYS A 118 41.47 7.64 -6.74
C LYS A 118 42.05 7.32 -8.12
N ALA A 119 41.23 6.81 -9.04
CA ALA A 119 41.68 6.53 -10.41
C ALA A 119 42.15 7.80 -11.14
N LEU A 120 41.52 8.95 -10.86
CA LEU A 120 41.92 10.24 -11.40
C LEU A 120 43.24 10.73 -10.79
N GLU A 121 43.40 10.61 -9.47
CA GLU A 121 44.64 10.90 -8.75
C GLU A 121 45.80 10.02 -9.23
N ASP A 122 45.57 8.71 -9.41
CA ASP A 122 46.56 7.78 -9.94
C ASP A 122 46.94 8.13 -11.39
N PHE A 123 45.96 8.45 -12.24
CA PHE A 123 46.17 8.80 -13.63
C PHE A 123 46.98 10.10 -13.79
N PHE A 124 46.64 11.16 -13.05
CA PHE A 124 47.38 12.42 -13.09
C PHE A 124 48.69 12.41 -12.28
N GLY A 125 48.77 11.57 -11.24
CA GLY A 125 49.95 11.42 -10.39
C GLY A 125 51.08 10.63 -11.05
N TYR A 126 50.76 9.66 -11.92
CA TYR A 126 51.77 8.87 -12.64
C TYR A 126 52.47 9.62 -13.79
N GLY A 127 51.95 10.76 -14.25
CA GLY A 127 52.52 11.56 -15.35
C GLY A 127 53.61 12.57 -14.94
N LYS A 128 54.05 12.58 -13.68
CA LYS A 128 55.04 13.53 -13.12
C LYS A 128 56.45 12.94 -12.90
N ARG A 129 56.82 11.86 -13.57
CA ARG A 129 58.18 11.28 -13.54
C ARG A 129 58.82 11.30 -14.91
#